data_AF-Q0MQR1-F1
#
_entry.id   AF-Q0MQR1-F1
#
_cell.length_a   1.000
_cell.length_b   1.000
_cell.length_c   1.000
_cell.angle_alpha   90.00
_cell.angle_beta   90.00
_cell.angle_gamma   90.00
#
_symmetry.space_group_name_H-M   'P 1'
#
loop_
_entity.id
_entity.type
_entity.pdbx_description
1 polymer ?
#
loop_
_entity_poly.entity_id
_entity_poly.type
_entity_poly.pdbx_seq_one_letter_code
_entity_poly.pdbx_strand_id
1 'polypeptide(L)'
;AALVALHILDTADGMRHRRFLPARWWSTGGLDTLVIAVLVWWHFVWANTSDDGYILTMARGSEHAGYMANYYRWFGTPEAPFG
;
A
#
# COMPACT_ATOMS: atom_id res chain seq x y z
N ALA A 1 -0.19 -19.21 -11.01
CA ALA A 1 0.07 -20.67 -11.09
C ALA A 1 1.27 -21.08 -10.23
N ALA A 2 2.46 -20.50 -10.43
CA ALA A 2 3.67 -20.86 -9.66
C ALA A 2 3.50 -20.73 -8.13
N LEU A 3 2.91 -19.65 -7.63
CA LEU A 3 2.65 -19.46 -6.18
C LEU A 3 1.68 -20.50 -5.60
N VAL A 4 0.70 -20.95 -6.40
CA VAL A 4 -0.25 -21.99 -5.98
C VAL A 4 0.44 -23.35 -5.92
N ALA A 5 1.27 -23.67 -6.92
CA ALA A 5 2.06 -24.90 -6.92
C ALA A 5 3.04 -24.94 -5.73
N LEU A 6 3.69 -23.81 -5.41
CA LEU A 6 4.55 -23.67 -4.24
C LEU A 6 3.76 -23.90 -2.93
N HIS A 7 2.56 -23.33 -2.81
CA HIS A 7 1.70 -23.55 -1.64
C HIS A 7 1.29 -25.02 -1.46
N ILE A 8 1.07 -25.76 -2.56
CA ILE A 8 0.79 -27.20 -2.52
C ILE A 8 2.02 -27.99 -2.05
N LEU A 9 3.22 -27.60 -2.48
CA LEU A 9 4.47 -28.21 -1.99
C LEU A 9 4.69 -27.94 -0.49
N ASP A 10 4.49 -26.70 -0.04
CA ASP A 10 4.61 -26.33 1.38
C ASP A 10 3.64 -27.14 2.27
N THR A 11 2.41 -27.34 1.81
CA THR A 11 1.42 -28.15 2.54
C THR A 11 1.74 -29.65 2.52
N ALA A 12 2.34 -30.16 1.45
CA ALA A 12 2.84 -31.53 1.35
C ALA A 12 4.05 -31.79 2.27
N ASP A 13 4.94 -30.79 2.43
CA ASP A 13 6.09 -30.81 3.35
C ASP A 13 5.71 -30.64 4.83
N GLY A 14 4.41 -30.54 5.14
CA GLY A 14 3.90 -30.48 6.50
C GLY A 14 3.97 -29.09 7.15
N MET A 15 4.24 -28.03 6.37
CA MET A 15 4.18 -26.64 6.84
C MET A 15 2.71 -26.24 7.06
N ARG A 16 2.18 -26.57 8.25
CA ARG A 16 0.80 -26.21 8.62
C ARG A 16 0.72 -24.75 9.03
N HIS A 17 0.09 -23.92 8.22
CA HIS A 17 -0.42 -22.62 8.67
C HIS A 17 -1.50 -22.84 9.74
N ARG A 18 -1.15 -22.62 11.00
CA ARG A 18 -2.03 -22.93 12.14
C ARG A 18 -3.17 -21.91 12.28
N ARG A 19 -2.97 -20.66 11.85
CA ARG A 19 -3.97 -19.57 11.75
C ARG A 19 -3.53 -18.55 10.68
N PHE A 20 -4.45 -18.07 9.85
CA PHE A 20 -4.17 -16.99 8.88
C PHE A 20 -3.91 -15.65 9.58
N LEU A 21 -4.62 -15.38 10.68
CA LEU A 21 -4.42 -14.22 11.53
C LEU A 21 -4.10 -14.66 12.97
N PRO A 22 -3.26 -13.92 13.72
CA PRO A 22 -2.94 -14.21 15.11
C PRO A 22 -4.19 -14.26 16.02
N ALA A 23 -4.09 -14.98 17.15
CA ALA A 23 -5.18 -15.18 18.10
C ALA A 23 -5.84 -13.89 18.63
N ARG A 24 -5.08 -12.80 18.70
CA ARG A 24 -5.49 -11.50 19.24
C ARG A 24 -5.74 -10.44 18.18
N TRP A 25 -5.84 -10.82 16.89
CA TRP A 25 -6.04 -9.87 15.79
C TRP A 25 -7.26 -8.95 15.99
N TRP A 26 -8.31 -9.45 16.65
CA TRP A 26 -9.53 -8.71 16.94
C TRP A 26 -9.59 -8.14 18.37
N SER A 27 -8.50 -8.24 19.14
CA SER A 27 -8.44 -7.70 20.50
C SER A 27 -7.95 -6.25 20.44
N THR A 28 -8.81 -5.30 20.79
CA THR A 28 -8.45 -3.87 20.88
C THR A 28 -8.09 -3.51 22.32
N GLY A 29 -6.86 -3.04 22.56
CA GLY A 29 -6.42 -2.47 23.82
C GLY A 29 -6.55 -0.94 23.88
N GLY A 30 -6.39 -0.35 25.06
CA GLY A 30 -6.42 1.13 25.22
C GLY A 30 -5.33 1.85 24.43
N LEU A 31 -4.15 1.22 24.27
CA LEU A 31 -3.06 1.74 23.44
C LEU A 31 -3.45 1.78 21.95
N ASP A 32 -4.14 0.75 21.45
CA ASP A 32 -4.58 0.68 20.05
C ASP A 32 -5.56 1.82 19.75
N THR A 33 -6.51 2.07 20.65
CA THR A 33 -7.44 3.19 20.54
C THR A 33 -6.72 4.54 20.52
N LEU A 34 -5.70 4.72 21.38
CA LEU A 34 -4.91 5.95 21.41
C LEU A 34 -4.15 6.16 20.10
N VAL A 35 -3.48 5.13 19.58
CA VAL A 35 -2.75 5.19 18.31
C VAL A 35 -3.70 5.51 17.16
N ILE A 36 -4.85 4.84 17.08
CA ILE A 36 -5.88 5.11 16.06
C ILE A 36 -6.37 6.55 16.17
N ALA A 37 -6.69 7.03 17.37
CA ALA A 37 -7.16 8.39 17.58
C ALA A 37 -6.13 9.43 17.12
N VAL A 38 -4.86 9.23 17.46
CA VAL A 38 -3.77 10.12 17.03
C VAL A 38 -3.60 10.10 15.51
N LEU A 39 -3.63 8.92 14.88
CA LEU A 39 -3.52 8.80 13.42
C LEU A 39 -4.70 9.45 12.68
N VAL A 40 -5.92 9.26 13.18
CA VAL A 40 -7.12 9.89 12.63
C VAL A 40 -7.05 11.41 12.79
N TRP A 41 -6.72 11.89 13.98
CA TRP A 41 -6.55 13.32 14.22
C TRP A 41 -5.49 13.93 13.31
N TRP A 42 -4.33 13.28 13.21
CA TRP A 42 -3.24 13.71 12.34
C TRP A 42 -3.67 13.81 10.88
N HIS A 43 -4.42 12.81 10.38
CA HIS A 43 -4.87 12.76 9.00
C HIS A 43 -5.70 13.99 8.57
N PHE A 44 -6.46 14.59 9.49
CA PHE A 44 -7.30 15.76 9.18
C PHE A 44 -6.63 17.10 9.47
N VAL A 45 -5.79 17.16 10.51
CA VAL A 45 -5.31 18.43 11.06
C VAL A 45 -3.92 18.80 10.54
N TRP A 46 -3.12 17.81 10.14
CA TRP A 46 -1.71 18.03 9.83
C TRP A 46 -1.41 18.26 8.35
N ALA A 47 -0.22 18.81 8.09
CA ALA A 47 0.24 19.15 6.75
C ALA A 47 0.62 17.92 5.93
N ASN A 48 0.27 17.99 4.65
CA ASN A 48 0.69 17.07 3.60
C ASN A 48 2.20 17.17 3.32
N THR A 49 2.74 16.16 2.62
CA THR A 49 4.14 16.17 2.19
C THR A 49 4.31 17.03 0.93
N SER A 50 5.53 17.48 0.66
CA SER A 50 5.85 18.40 -0.45
C SER A 50 5.50 17.87 -1.86
N ASP A 51 5.41 16.55 -2.02
CA ASP A 51 5.22 15.82 -3.27
C ASP A 51 3.78 15.31 -3.48
N ASP A 52 2.88 15.50 -2.51
CA ASP A 52 1.49 15.02 -2.63
C ASP A 52 0.77 15.64 -3.85
N GLY A 53 1.03 16.91 -4.14
CA GLY A 53 0.51 17.58 -5.34
C GLY A 53 1.13 17.10 -6.65
N TYR A 54 2.40 16.68 -6.60
CA TYR A 54 3.13 16.14 -7.75
C TYR A 54 2.56 14.79 -8.16
N ILE A 55 2.44 13.85 -7.21
CA ILE A 55 1.89 12.51 -7.43
C ILE A 55 0.41 12.58 -7.84
N LEU A 56 -0.39 13.42 -7.16
CA LEU A 56 -1.80 13.59 -7.50
C LEU A 56 -2.00 14.08 -8.94
N THR A 57 -1.13 14.96 -9.43
CA THR A 57 -1.24 15.48 -10.80
C THR A 57 -0.83 14.44 -11.84
N MET A 58 0.24 13.67 -11.58
CA MET A 58 0.63 12.55 -12.43
C MET A 58 -0.48 11.49 -12.50
N ALA A 59 -1.09 11.14 -11.36
CA ALA A 59 -2.21 10.20 -11.30
C ALA A 59 -3.42 10.68 -12.13
N ARG A 60 -3.82 11.95 -11.98
CA ARG A 60 -4.92 12.54 -12.78
C ARG A 60 -4.62 12.60 -14.27
N GLY A 61 -3.38 12.90 -14.64
CA GLY A 61 -2.95 12.94 -16.04
C GLY A 61 -2.85 11.56 -16.68
N SER A 62 -2.54 10.52 -15.88
CA SER A 62 -2.29 9.16 -16.38
C SER A 62 -3.49 8.53 -17.10
N GLU A 63 -4.72 8.84 -16.68
CA GLU A 63 -5.94 8.33 -17.30
C GLU A 63 -6.11 8.83 -18.74
N HIS A 64 -5.78 10.09 -18.99
CA HIS A 64 -5.86 10.70 -20.32
C HIS A 64 -4.62 10.40 -21.17
N ALA A 65 -3.45 10.28 -20.55
CA ALA A 65 -2.19 9.98 -21.23
C ALA A 65 -2.03 8.49 -21.61
N GLY A 66 -2.75 7.58 -20.94
CA GLY A 66 -2.67 6.13 -21.15
C GLY A 66 -1.46 5.46 -20.51
N TYR A 67 -0.64 6.21 -19.76
CA TYR A 67 0.49 5.71 -18.98
C TYR A 67 0.87 6.70 -17.87
N MET A 68 1.58 6.24 -16.82
CA MET A 68 2.00 7.09 -15.70
C MET A 68 3.22 7.94 -16.11
N ALA A 69 2.95 9.10 -16.72
CA ALA A 69 3.99 10.02 -17.18
C ALA A 69 4.55 10.85 -16.02
N ASN A 70 5.87 11.02 -15.99
CA ASN A 70 6.49 12.04 -15.15
C ASN A 70 6.09 13.42 -15.69
N TYR A 71 5.10 14.04 -15.04
CA TYR A 71 4.39 15.17 -15.65
C TYR A 71 5.23 16.46 -15.69
N TYR A 72 6.13 16.65 -14.71
CA TYR A 72 6.91 17.89 -14.58
C TYR A 72 8.38 17.75 -15.00
N ARG A 73 8.88 16.55 -15.31
CA ARG A 73 10.28 16.32 -15.67
C ARG A 73 10.43 15.18 -16.68
N TRP A 74 11.60 15.09 -17.30
CA TRP A 74 11.97 14.00 -18.22
C TRP A 74 11.05 13.84 -19.44
N PHE A 75 10.56 14.95 -20.00
CA PHE A 75 9.84 14.97 -21.28
C PHE A 75 8.62 14.03 -21.36
N GLY A 76 7.98 13.76 -20.22
CA GLY A 76 6.81 12.88 -20.16
C GLY A 76 7.15 11.40 -20.32
N THR A 77 8.39 10.97 -20.02
CA THR A 77 8.72 9.55 -19.89
C THR A 77 7.92 8.91 -18.74
N PRO A 78 7.56 7.63 -18.84
CA PRO A 78 6.86 6.94 -17.76
C PRO A 78 7.71 6.90 -16.48
N GLU A 79 7.07 6.82 -15.31
CA GLU A 79 7.70 6.56 -13.99
C GLU A 79 8.38 5.17 -13.91
N ALA A 80 8.40 4.41 -15.01
CA ALA A 80 8.91 3.05 -15.07
C ALA A 80 10.38 2.93 -14.60
N PRO A 81 10.70 1.90 -13.80
CA PRO A 81 9.90 0.70 -13.54
C PRO A 81 8.94 0.80 -12.35
N PHE A 82 8.85 1.96 -11.68
CA PHE A 82 8.04 2.17 -10.48
C PHE A 82 6.80 3.03 -10.81
N GLY A 83 5.82 3.07 -9.91
CA GLY A 83 4.57 3.79 -10.14
C GLY A 83 3.80 4.01 -8.86
#